data_AF-X0XUS5-F1
#
_entry.id   AF-X0XUS5-F1
#
_cell.length_a   1.000
_cell.length_b   1.000
_cell.length_c   1.000
_cell.angle_alpha   90.00
_cell.angle_beta   90.00
_cell.angle_gamma   90.00
#
_symmetry.space_group_name_H-M   'P 1'
#
loop_
_entity.id
_entity.type
_entity.pdbx_description
1 polymer ?
#
loop_
_entity_poly.entity_id
_entity_poly.type
_entity_poly.pdbx_seq_one_letter_code
_entity_poly.pdbx_strand_id
1 'polypeptide(L)' 'MTTIAEHLCNTLDGRFRDVKRKTRARLTHEAFRPHFTPNTVIARAKV' A
#
# COMPACT_ATOMS: atom_id res chain seq x y z
N MET A 1 9.69 -1.88 -18.66
CA MET A 1 9.25 -0.63 -19.33
C MET A 1 8.45 0.18 -18.32
N THR A 2 8.80 1.43 -18.10
CA THR A 2 8.06 2.32 -17.21
C THR A 2 6.78 2.75 -17.93
N THR A 3 5.62 2.56 -17.30
CA THR A 3 4.35 2.98 -17.91
C THR A 3 4.25 4.51 -17.92
N ILE A 4 3.43 5.09 -18.80
CA ILE A 4 3.16 6.55 -18.82
C ILE A 4 2.64 7.01 -17.45
N ALA A 5 1.79 6.22 -16.81
CA ALA A 5 1.28 6.49 -15.48
C ALA A 5 2.41 6.52 -14.43
N GLU A 6 3.33 5.57 -14.47
CA GLU A 6 4.45 5.53 -13.54
C GLU A 6 5.45 6.67 -13.79
N HIS A 7 5.68 7.05 -15.04
CA HIS A 7 6.46 8.24 -15.39
C HIS A 7 5.80 9.52 -14.85
N LEU A 8 4.49 9.70 -15.05
CA LEU A 8 3.75 10.86 -14.56
C LEU A 8 3.78 10.95 -13.03
N CYS A 9 3.53 9.84 -12.33
CA CYS A 9 3.63 9.80 -10.87
C CYS A 9 5.03 10.21 -10.39
N ASN A 10 6.09 9.65 -10.99
CA ASN A 10 7.46 9.97 -10.60
C ASN A 10 7.78 11.46 -10.82
N THR A 11 7.29 12.06 -11.91
CA THR A 11 7.45 13.48 -12.21
C THR A 11 6.68 14.36 -11.21
N LEU A 12 5.42 14.03 -10.94
CA LEU A 12 4.56 14.77 -9.99
C LEU A 12 5.01 14.64 -8.54
N ASP A 13 5.61 13.51 -8.17
CA ASP A 13 6.16 13.31 -6.83
C ASP A 13 7.42 14.15 -6.57
N GLY A 14 8.10 14.57 -7.64
CA GLY A 14 9.26 15.46 -7.59
C GLY A 14 10.32 14.99 -6.60
N ARG A 15 10.77 15.90 -5.72
CA ARG A 15 11.80 15.64 -4.69
C ARG A 15 11.39 14.58 -3.67
N PHE A 16 10.10 14.35 -3.46
CA PHE A 16 9.59 13.44 -2.43
C PHE A 16 9.25 12.04 -2.98
N ARG A 17 9.64 11.75 -4.23
CA ARG A 17 9.36 10.48 -4.91
C ARG A 17 9.72 9.25 -4.09
N ASP A 18 10.92 9.21 -3.52
CA ASP A 18 11.38 8.02 -2.80
C ASP A 18 10.59 7.79 -1.52
N VAL A 19 10.31 8.87 -0.78
CA VAL A 19 9.48 8.83 0.42
C VAL A 19 8.06 8.39 0.06
N LYS A 20 7.44 8.97 -0.96
CA LYS A 20 6.08 8.61 -1.38
C LYS A 20 5.99 7.19 -1.93
N ARG A 21 6.99 6.72 -2.68
CA ARG A 21 7.07 5.32 -3.16
C ARG A 21 7.15 4.37 -1.97
N LYS A 22 8.02 4.65 -0.99
CA LYS A 22 8.14 3.85 0.24
C LYS A 22 6.84 3.84 1.05
N THR A 23 6.18 4.99 1.18
CA THR A 23 4.90 5.12 1.86
C THR A 23 3.80 4.32 1.16
N ARG A 24 3.68 4.44 -0.18
CA ARG A 24 2.73 3.63 -0.97
C ARG A 24 2.97 2.14 -0.78
N ALA A 25 4.22 1.69 -0.87
CA ALA A 25 4.56 0.29 -0.64
C ALA A 25 4.15 -0.18 0.76
N ARG A 26 4.38 0.63 1.80
CA ARG A 26 3.99 0.30 3.17
C ARG A 26 2.48 0.28 3.39
N LEU A 27 1.75 1.22 2.78
CA LEU A 27 0.30 1.30 2.89
C LEU A 27 -0.44 0.25 2.05
N THR A 28 0.26 -0.44 1.14
CA THR A 28 -0.28 -1.60 0.42
C THR A 28 -0.25 -2.86 1.29
N HIS A 29 0.36 -2.81 2.48
CA HIS A 29 0.40 -3.94 3.41
C HIS A 29 -1.01 -4.36 3.83
N GLU A 30 -1.24 -5.67 3.97
CA GLU A 30 -2.56 -6.23 4.23
C GLU A 30 -3.23 -5.65 5.48
N ALA A 31 -2.42 -5.31 6.49
CA ALA A 31 -2.85 -4.64 7.72
C ALA A 31 -3.68 -3.35 7.49
N PHE A 32 -3.49 -2.67 6.35
CA PHE A 32 -4.22 -1.45 6.00
C PHE A 32 -5.43 -1.70 5.10
N ARG A 33 -5.76 -2.95 4.78
CA ARG A 33 -6.96 -3.27 3.99
C ARG A 33 -8.22 -2.97 4.82
N PRO A 34 -9.30 -2.43 4.22
CA PRO A 34 -10.53 -2.06 4.94
C PRO A 34 -11.19 -3.17 5.80
N HIS A 35 -10.88 -4.44 5.52
CA HIS A 35 -11.39 -5.59 6.26
C HIS A 35 -10.28 -6.52 6.77
N PHE A 36 -9.12 -5.94 7.09
CA PHE A 36 -8.04 -6.73 7.66
C PHE A 36 -8.42 -7.25 9.05
N THR A 37 -8.49 -8.57 9.19
CA THR A 37 -8.68 -9.23 10.48
C THR A 37 -7.41 -10.03 10.79
N PRO A 38 -6.53 -9.56 11.69
CA PRO A 38 -5.21 -10.16 11.90
C PRO A 38 -5.24 -11.62 12.37
N ASN A 39 -6.31 -12.02 13.06
CA ASN A 39 -6.48 -13.36 13.62
C ASN A 39 -7.79 -13.98 13.16
N THR A 40 -7.90 -14.28 11.87
CA THR A 40 -9.09 -14.91 11.28
C THR A 40 -9.49 -16.21 12.00
N VAL A 41 -8.51 -16.97 12.50
CA VAL A 41 -8.73 -18.19 13.28
C VAL A 41 -9.47 -17.91 14.60
N ILE A 42 -9.00 -16.91 15.38
CA ILE A 42 -9.62 -16.52 16.65
C ILE A 42 -10.99 -15.88 16.42
N ALA A 43 -11.09 -15.01 15.40
CA ALA A 43 -12.35 -14.36 15.04
C ALA A 43 -13.43 -15.37 14.62
N ARG A 44 -13.05 -16.44 13.89
CA ARG A 44 -13.97 -17.52 13.51
C ARG A 44 -14.31 -18.46 14.66
N ALA A 45 -13.38 -18.70 15.58
CA ALA A 45 -13.60 -19.59 16.72
C ALA A 45 -14.49 -18.99 17.81
N LYS A 46 -14.77 -17.68 17.78
CA LYS A 46 -15.61 -16.96 18.76
C LYS A 46 -17.08 -16.83 18.33
N VAL A 47 -17.51 -17.57 17.30
CA VAL A 47 -18.92 -17.68 16.85
C VAL A 47 -19.68 -18.63 17.74
#